data_AF-A0A8I1TYZ0-F1
#
_entry.id   AF-A0A8I1TYZ0-F1
#
_cell.length_a   1.000
_cell.length_b   1.000
_cell.length_c   1.000
_cell.angle_alpha   90.00
_cell.angle_beta   90.00
_cell.angle_gamma   90.00
#
_symmetry.space_group_name_H-M   'P 1'
#
loop_
_entity.id
_entity.type
_entity.pdbx_description
1 polymer ?
#
loop_
_entity_poly.entity_id
_entity_poly.type
_entity_poly.pdbx_seq_one_letter_code
_entity_poly.pdbx_strand_id
1 'polypeptide(L)'
;MAESAYTDAAGSTGAGSAPFAPSAVDVVVIGGGPAGLSAALNLGRARASVVLVDAGRPRNAATLRSHGYLTRDGIPPIELRKLAHAELAPYTNVRVLDRTVATRVSQVDAADGMRFTVALSGRGAATLSGGGAGAPVVAARAVVIATGLRETLPDITGIRSFYGMSLFSCAACDAWELQGRRLALIGETPDLASRARLIARWTDHLTVFTNAAPVIDAADEAELVASGVTVERRAVAELVGERGDLSAVVLTDGGRVAIEGGFVRPHWEPALDFLDTIDVDRDEAGHLRTDRSGRTSVPGLYSAGDASSGPQQLIVAAGQGARVAAVLVHDQVGVTTSH
;
A
#
# COMPACT_ATOMS: atom_id res chain seq x y z
N MET A 1 4.12 13.21 -49.94
CA MET A 1 2.68 13.44 -50.19
C MET A 1 1.94 12.36 -49.40
N ALA A 2 1.28 12.62 -48.27
CA ALA A 2 0.58 13.82 -47.83
C ALA A 2 1.01 14.25 -46.42
N GLU A 3 1.30 15.54 -46.26
CA GLU A 3 1.30 16.27 -44.99
C GLU A 3 -0.15 16.46 -44.55
N SER A 4 -0.45 16.10 -43.31
CA SER A 4 -1.68 16.53 -42.64
C SER A 4 -1.30 17.62 -41.64
N ALA A 5 -1.68 18.85 -41.99
CA ALA A 5 -1.48 20.05 -41.20
C ALA A 5 -2.32 19.98 -39.91
N TYR A 6 -1.66 19.89 -38.77
CA TYR A 6 -2.29 20.20 -37.48
C TYR A 6 -2.11 21.71 -37.27
N THR A 7 -3.11 22.48 -37.70
CA THR A 7 -3.15 23.93 -37.50
C THR A 7 -3.27 24.26 -36.02
N ASP A 8 -2.33 25.10 -35.60
CA ASP A 8 -2.24 25.78 -34.32
C ASP A 8 -3.44 26.73 -34.14
N ALA A 9 -4.18 26.56 -33.04
CA ALA A 9 -5.23 27.48 -32.62
C ALA A 9 -4.96 27.88 -31.16
N ALA A 10 -3.97 28.76 -31.00
CA ALA A 10 -3.79 29.54 -29.78
C ALA A 10 -4.93 30.56 -29.66
N GLY A 11 -5.52 30.68 -28.46
CA GLY A 11 -6.32 31.85 -28.09
C GLY A 11 -7.65 31.55 -27.39
N SER A 12 -7.62 30.88 -26.24
CA SER A 12 -8.62 31.10 -25.21
C SER A 12 -7.91 31.20 -23.87
N THR A 13 -7.74 32.44 -23.41
CA THR A 13 -7.32 32.76 -22.05
C THR A 13 -8.43 32.29 -21.11
N GLY A 14 -8.35 31.04 -20.68
CA GLY A 14 -9.19 30.51 -19.62
C GLY A 14 -9.01 31.36 -18.38
N ALA A 15 -10.11 31.94 -17.90
CA ALA A 15 -10.17 32.57 -16.59
C ALA A 15 -9.58 31.59 -15.57
N GLY A 16 -8.41 31.92 -15.04
CA GLY A 16 -7.75 31.12 -14.01
C GLY A 16 -8.69 31.03 -12.82
N SER A 17 -9.32 29.86 -12.63
CA SER A 17 -10.06 29.57 -11.42
C SER A 17 -9.12 29.78 -10.25
N ALA A 18 -9.49 30.64 -9.30
CA ALA A 18 -8.74 30.79 -8.06
C ALA A 18 -8.50 29.39 -7.45
N PRO A 19 -7.29 29.09 -6.94
CA PRO A 19 -7.02 27.80 -6.29
C PRO A 19 -8.08 27.54 -5.21
N PHE A 20 -8.67 26.34 -5.19
CA PHE A 20 -9.75 26.03 -4.25
C PHE A 20 -9.25 26.13 -2.81
N ALA A 21 -10.12 26.55 -1.89
CA ALA A 21 -9.77 26.72 -0.48
C ALA A 21 -9.49 25.34 0.14
N PRO A 22 -8.24 25.04 0.56
CA PRO A 22 -7.88 23.69 0.99
C PRO A 22 -8.41 23.34 2.39
N SER A 23 -9.09 24.27 3.07
CA SER A 23 -9.73 24.06 4.37
C SER A 23 -11.05 23.30 4.27
N ALA A 24 -11.68 23.24 3.09
CA ALA A 24 -12.94 22.53 2.87
C ALA A 24 -12.99 21.96 1.44
N VAL A 25 -13.18 20.65 1.30
CA VAL A 25 -13.07 19.94 0.02
C VAL A 25 -14.14 18.87 -0.14
N ASP A 26 -14.29 18.37 -1.36
CA ASP A 26 -15.17 17.23 -1.61
C ASP A 26 -14.57 15.95 -1.03
N VAL A 27 -13.26 15.73 -1.21
CA VAL A 27 -12.59 14.50 -0.76
C VAL A 27 -11.22 14.75 -0.15
N VAL A 28 -10.97 14.12 1.01
CA VAL A 28 -9.61 13.92 1.52
C VAL A 28 -9.19 12.48 1.24
N VAL A 29 -8.07 12.29 0.56
CA VAL A 29 -7.45 10.98 0.33
C VAL A 29 -6.25 10.84 1.26
N ILE A 30 -6.27 9.84 2.14
CA ILE A 30 -5.21 9.63 3.14
C ILE A 30 -4.32 8.46 2.68
N GLY A 31 -3.13 8.79 2.19
CA GLY A 31 -2.10 7.85 1.72
C GLY A 31 -1.71 8.06 0.26
N GLY A 32 -0.46 8.40 -0.01
CA GLY A 32 0.09 8.61 -1.37
C GLY A 32 0.71 7.37 -2.01
N GLY A 33 0.17 6.18 -1.73
CA GLY A 33 0.50 4.94 -2.44
C GLY A 33 -0.29 4.80 -3.75
N PRO A 34 -0.14 3.68 -4.49
CA PRO A 34 -0.86 3.47 -5.76
C PRO A 34 -2.38 3.61 -5.64
N ALA A 35 -2.98 3.16 -4.54
CA ALA A 35 -4.41 3.31 -4.28
C ALA A 35 -4.83 4.79 -4.19
N GLY A 36 -4.19 5.57 -3.31
CA GLY A 36 -4.57 6.96 -3.11
C GLY A 36 -4.18 7.88 -4.28
N LEU A 37 -3.04 7.65 -4.94
CA LEU A 37 -2.66 8.36 -6.16
C LEU A 37 -3.67 8.12 -7.29
N SER A 38 -4.08 6.87 -7.49
CA SER A 38 -5.11 6.51 -8.49
C SER A 38 -6.47 7.11 -8.13
N ALA A 39 -6.87 7.08 -6.86
CA ALA A 39 -8.12 7.69 -6.41
C ALA A 39 -8.10 9.21 -6.65
N ALA A 40 -7.04 9.90 -6.22
CA ALA A 40 -6.88 11.34 -6.40
C ALA A 40 -6.90 11.75 -7.88
N LEU A 41 -6.25 10.98 -8.76
CA LEU A 41 -6.24 11.24 -10.20
C LEU A 41 -7.66 11.16 -10.79
N ASN A 42 -8.38 10.08 -10.49
CA ASN A 42 -9.73 9.88 -11.03
C ASN A 42 -10.75 10.88 -10.44
N LEU A 43 -10.65 11.22 -9.16
CA LEU A 43 -11.47 12.26 -8.53
C LEU A 43 -11.17 13.65 -9.11
N GLY A 44 -9.88 13.97 -9.35
CA GLY A 44 -9.46 15.20 -10.02
C GLY A 44 -10.09 15.33 -11.41
N ARG A 45 -10.05 14.25 -12.20
CA ARG A 45 -10.71 14.16 -13.51
C ARG A 45 -12.23 14.30 -13.44
N ALA A 46 -12.85 13.83 -12.37
CA ALA A 46 -14.27 14.00 -12.08
C ALA A 46 -14.63 15.40 -11.54
N ARG A 47 -13.67 16.34 -11.52
CA ARG A 47 -13.83 17.74 -11.08
C ARG A 47 -14.11 17.89 -9.57
N ALA A 48 -13.87 16.86 -8.77
CA ALA A 48 -13.93 16.97 -7.31
C ALA A 48 -12.72 17.77 -6.79
N SER A 49 -12.92 18.59 -5.76
CA SER A 49 -11.82 19.17 -5.00
C SER A 49 -11.21 18.12 -4.07
N VAL A 50 -9.89 17.89 -4.19
CA VAL A 50 -9.19 16.79 -3.51
C VAL A 50 -7.98 17.30 -2.74
N VAL A 51 -7.86 16.88 -1.48
CA VAL A 51 -6.60 16.96 -0.73
C VAL A 51 -6.04 15.55 -0.56
N LEU A 52 -4.88 15.28 -1.19
CA LEU A 52 -4.14 14.03 -1.01
C LEU A 52 -3.09 14.23 0.09
N VAL A 53 -3.21 13.48 1.18
CA VAL A 53 -2.27 13.47 2.31
C VAL A 53 -1.27 12.34 2.11
N ASP A 54 0.02 12.67 2.01
CA ASP A 54 1.08 11.70 1.74
C ASP A 54 2.21 11.80 2.76
N ALA A 55 2.47 10.70 3.48
CA ALA A 55 3.52 10.63 4.48
C ALA A 55 4.93 10.51 3.87
N GLY A 56 5.05 10.19 2.58
CA GLY A 56 6.34 9.95 1.91
C GLY A 56 6.98 8.61 2.28
N ARG A 57 6.23 7.66 2.86
CA ARG A 57 6.74 6.38 3.37
C ARG A 57 6.02 5.18 2.72
N PRO A 58 6.33 4.82 1.47
CA PRO A 58 5.64 3.74 0.78
C PRO A 58 6.06 2.38 1.36
N ARG A 59 5.13 1.40 1.41
CA ARG A 59 5.41 0.05 1.91
C ARG A 59 6.56 -0.63 1.14
N ASN A 60 6.56 -0.48 -0.18
CA ASN A 60 7.60 -1.02 -1.06
C ASN A 60 8.89 -0.17 -1.11
N ALA A 61 9.15 0.71 -0.13
CA ALA A 61 10.39 1.49 -0.07
C ALA A 61 11.65 0.61 0.10
N ALA A 62 11.51 -0.61 0.61
CA ALA A 62 12.61 -1.53 0.81
C ALA A 62 13.17 -2.09 -0.50
N THR A 63 12.36 -2.22 -1.55
CA THR A 63 12.78 -2.82 -2.82
C THR A 63 13.29 -1.79 -3.82
N LEU A 64 14.21 -2.23 -4.68
CA LEU A 64 14.76 -1.42 -5.77
C LEU A 64 13.89 -1.43 -7.02
N ARG A 65 13.06 -2.47 -7.20
CA ARG A 65 12.20 -2.67 -8.37
C ARG A 65 10.83 -3.17 -7.96
N SER A 66 9.83 -2.85 -8.76
CA SER A 66 8.46 -3.30 -8.58
C SER A 66 7.98 -3.98 -9.85
N HIS A 67 7.38 -5.16 -9.69
CA HIS A 67 6.92 -6.00 -10.79
C HIS A 67 5.40 -6.19 -10.76
N GLY A 68 4.85 -6.74 -11.84
CA GLY A 68 3.43 -7.05 -11.98
C GLY A 68 2.53 -5.83 -12.25
N TYR A 69 3.11 -4.67 -12.57
CA TYR A 69 2.36 -3.49 -13.00
C TYR A 69 2.47 -3.34 -14.52
N LEU A 70 1.36 -3.55 -15.25
CA LEU A 70 1.35 -3.48 -16.72
C LEU A 70 1.92 -2.14 -17.21
N THR A 71 2.82 -2.18 -18.20
CA THR A 71 3.62 -1.04 -18.73
C THR A 71 4.74 -0.52 -17.81
N ARG A 72 4.81 -0.97 -16.56
CA ARG A 72 5.76 -0.50 -15.54
C ARG A 72 6.48 -1.65 -14.83
N ASP A 73 6.55 -2.83 -15.43
CA ASP A 73 7.25 -3.97 -14.85
C ASP A 73 8.75 -3.66 -14.69
N GLY A 74 9.28 -3.84 -13.48
CA GLY A 74 10.66 -3.51 -13.12
C GLY A 74 10.91 -2.04 -12.77
N ILE A 75 9.88 -1.19 -12.66
CA ILE A 75 10.05 0.22 -12.31
C ILE A 75 10.54 0.39 -10.86
N PRO A 76 11.47 1.33 -10.57
CA PRO A 76 11.75 1.71 -9.19
C PRO A 76 10.51 2.31 -8.50
N PRO A 77 10.19 1.92 -7.25
CA PRO A 77 9.03 2.46 -6.52
C PRO A 77 8.94 3.99 -6.51
N ILE A 78 10.08 4.66 -6.35
CA ILE A 78 10.17 6.13 -6.31
C ILE A 78 9.85 6.77 -7.66
N GLU A 79 10.29 6.16 -8.77
CA GLU A 79 9.99 6.66 -10.11
C GLU A 79 8.52 6.46 -10.47
N LEU A 80 7.91 5.33 -10.09
CA LEU A 80 6.46 5.11 -10.26
C LEU A 80 5.66 6.22 -9.58
N ARG A 81 6.01 6.56 -8.32
CA ARG A 81 5.35 7.65 -7.59
C ARG A 81 5.58 8.99 -8.27
N LYS A 82 6.81 9.33 -8.63
CA LYS A 82 7.15 10.58 -9.32
C LYS A 82 6.33 10.78 -10.60
N LEU A 83 6.16 9.72 -11.40
CA LEU A 83 5.31 9.75 -12.59
C LEU A 83 3.84 10.03 -12.22
N ALA A 84 3.30 9.35 -11.21
CA ALA A 84 1.94 9.60 -10.74
C ALA A 84 1.74 11.05 -10.22
N HIS A 85 2.71 11.62 -9.51
CA HIS A 85 2.66 13.03 -9.11
C HIS A 85 2.68 13.98 -10.32
N ALA A 86 3.45 13.65 -11.37
CA ALA A 86 3.46 14.43 -12.61
C ALA A 86 2.12 14.32 -13.35
N GLU A 87 1.45 13.17 -13.31
CA GLU A 87 0.10 12.99 -13.86
C GLU A 87 -0.96 13.80 -13.08
N LEU A 88 -0.78 14.00 -11.77
CA LEU A 88 -1.67 14.84 -10.95
C LEU A 88 -1.46 16.34 -11.16
N ALA A 89 -0.26 16.79 -11.55
CA ALA A 89 0.11 18.20 -11.61
C ALA A 89 -0.80 19.10 -12.48
N PRO A 90 -1.37 18.65 -13.62
CA PRO A 90 -2.29 19.46 -14.42
C PRO A 90 -3.66 19.72 -13.76
N TYR A 91 -4.04 18.97 -12.72
CA TYR A 91 -5.35 19.07 -12.08
C TYR A 91 -5.31 20.05 -10.92
N THR A 92 -5.68 21.32 -11.18
CA THR A 92 -5.66 22.41 -10.18
C THR A 92 -6.63 22.21 -9.01
N ASN A 93 -7.59 21.30 -9.16
CA ASN A 93 -8.51 20.83 -8.13
C ASN A 93 -7.96 19.70 -7.27
N VAL A 94 -6.71 19.28 -7.47
CA VAL A 94 -6.01 18.32 -6.61
C VAL A 94 -4.83 18.98 -5.93
N ARG A 95 -4.83 18.99 -4.59
CA ARG A 95 -3.70 19.47 -3.80
C ARG A 95 -3.03 18.29 -3.09
N VAL A 96 -1.74 18.11 -3.37
CA VAL A 96 -0.93 17.09 -2.68
C VAL A 96 -0.18 17.71 -1.52
N LEU A 97 -0.32 17.11 -0.34
CA LEU A 97 0.39 17.48 0.89
C LEU A 97 1.44 16.42 1.19
N ASP A 98 2.65 16.63 0.65
CA ASP A 98 3.81 15.78 0.92
C ASP A 98 4.26 15.90 2.40
N ARG A 99 4.89 14.84 2.91
CA ARG A 99 5.41 14.73 4.28
C ARG A 99 4.36 15.16 5.32
N THR A 100 3.14 14.70 5.12
CA THR A 100 1.96 15.01 5.94
C THR A 100 1.25 13.73 6.34
N VAL A 101 0.78 13.67 7.59
CA VAL A 101 0.01 12.55 8.12
C VAL A 101 -1.32 13.03 8.67
N ALA A 102 -2.37 12.22 8.53
CA ALA A 102 -3.60 12.41 9.28
C ALA A 102 -3.38 11.92 10.71
N THR A 103 -3.74 12.73 11.70
CA THR A 103 -3.65 12.40 13.12
C THR A 103 -4.99 12.07 13.73
N ARG A 104 -6.08 12.55 13.12
CA ARG A 104 -7.45 12.22 13.52
C ARG A 104 -8.43 12.46 12.37
N VAL A 105 -9.40 11.58 12.20
CA VAL A 105 -10.60 11.80 11.39
C VAL A 105 -11.80 11.73 12.33
N SER A 106 -12.65 12.74 12.27
CA SER A 106 -13.88 12.79 13.08
C SER A 106 -15.08 13.03 12.17
N GLN A 107 -16.20 12.39 12.48
CA GLN A 107 -17.48 12.67 11.82
C GLN A 107 -18.06 13.99 12.33
N VAL A 108 -18.66 14.75 11.44
CA VAL A 108 -19.39 15.98 11.73
C VAL A 108 -20.71 15.98 10.97
N ASP A 109 -21.70 16.70 11.48
CA ASP A 109 -22.95 16.97 10.79
C ASP A 109 -23.04 18.48 10.54
N ALA A 110 -22.48 18.91 9.41
CA ALA A 110 -22.41 20.32 9.04
C ALA A 110 -23.48 20.66 8.00
N ALA A 111 -24.09 21.83 8.14
CA ALA A 111 -25.18 22.30 7.27
C ALA A 111 -24.79 22.47 5.79
N ASP A 112 -23.49 22.58 5.49
CA ASP A 112 -22.93 22.68 4.14
C ASP A 112 -22.70 21.30 3.47
N GLY A 113 -23.03 20.21 4.18
CA GLY A 113 -22.88 18.83 3.76
C GLY A 113 -21.48 18.27 3.95
N MET A 114 -20.60 18.94 4.71
CA MET A 114 -19.36 18.34 5.20
C MET A 114 -19.70 17.25 6.23
N ARG A 115 -19.03 16.11 6.11
CA ARG A 115 -19.27 14.92 6.95
C ARG A 115 -18.07 14.56 7.82
N PHE A 116 -16.90 15.08 7.49
CA PHE A 116 -15.66 14.76 8.17
C PHE A 116 -14.80 15.98 8.42
N THR A 117 -14.01 15.93 9.49
CA THR A 117 -12.85 16.80 9.70
C THR A 117 -11.60 15.93 9.85
N VAL A 118 -10.55 16.26 9.10
CA VAL A 118 -9.27 15.56 9.13
C VAL A 118 -8.20 16.47 9.71
N ALA A 119 -7.72 16.13 10.91
CA ALA A 119 -6.60 16.81 11.54
C ALA A 119 -5.28 16.29 10.94
N LEU A 120 -4.38 17.21 10.62
CA LEU A 120 -3.14 16.93 9.92
C LEU A 120 -1.93 17.38 10.73
N SER A 121 -0.80 16.70 10.54
CA SER A 121 0.51 17.14 11.03
C SER A 121 1.60 16.87 9.99
N GLY A 122 2.74 17.54 10.15
CA GLY A 122 3.86 17.45 9.21
C GLY A 122 4.08 18.73 8.40
N ARG A 123 5.11 18.73 7.56
CA ARG A 123 5.58 19.94 6.87
C ARG A 123 4.57 20.45 5.83
N GLY A 124 3.95 19.54 5.07
CA GLY A 124 2.93 19.93 4.10
C GLY A 124 1.67 20.49 4.77
N ALA A 125 1.32 19.99 5.95
CA ALA A 125 0.21 20.49 6.76
C ALA A 125 0.36 21.97 7.11
N ALA A 126 1.58 22.41 7.46
CA ALA A 126 1.86 23.81 7.81
C ALA A 126 1.55 24.80 6.65
N THR A 127 1.51 24.32 5.40
CA THR A 127 1.11 25.13 4.24
C THR A 127 -0.39 25.44 4.18
N LEU A 128 -1.18 24.84 5.07
CA LEU A 128 -2.62 25.09 5.23
C LEU A 128 -2.93 26.03 6.39
N SER A 129 -2.04 26.12 7.38
CA SER A 129 -2.25 26.95 8.56
C SER A 129 -2.07 28.42 8.20
N GLY A 130 -3.17 29.18 8.11
CA GLY A 130 -3.17 30.63 7.94
C GLY A 130 -2.67 31.43 9.16
N GLY A 131 -1.70 30.91 9.92
CA GLY A 131 -1.12 31.55 11.11
C GLY A 131 -1.82 31.29 12.45
N GLY A 132 -2.83 30.41 12.51
CA GLY A 132 -3.51 30.03 13.76
C GLY A 132 -2.74 28.99 14.60
N ALA A 133 -2.91 29.03 15.92
CA ALA A 133 -2.20 28.17 16.90
C ALA A 133 -2.69 26.70 17.00
N GLY A 134 -3.48 26.23 16.03
CA GLY A 134 -4.04 24.87 16.01
C GLY A 134 -3.39 23.97 14.95
N ALA A 135 -3.49 22.65 15.16
CA ALA A 135 -3.16 21.69 14.11
C ALA A 135 -4.04 21.96 12.88
N PRO A 136 -3.48 21.99 11.65
CA PRO A 136 -4.26 22.24 10.45
C PRO A 136 -5.34 21.15 10.27
N VAL A 137 -6.57 21.59 10.00
CA VAL A 137 -7.74 20.72 9.79
C VAL A 137 -8.34 20.99 8.42
N VAL A 138 -8.77 19.92 7.74
CA VAL A 138 -9.51 19.98 6.48
C VAL A 138 -10.89 19.38 6.67
N ALA A 139 -11.94 20.13 6.36
CA ALA A 139 -13.31 19.61 6.27
C ALA A 139 -13.53 18.90 4.93
N ALA A 140 -14.26 17.79 4.94
CA ALA A 140 -14.50 16.99 3.75
C ALA A 140 -15.93 16.40 3.69
N ARG A 141 -16.48 16.27 2.49
CA ARG A 141 -17.73 15.52 2.25
C ARG A 141 -17.50 14.02 2.32
N ALA A 142 -16.33 13.55 1.89
CA ALA A 142 -15.93 12.15 1.91
C ALA A 142 -14.44 11.99 2.23
N VAL A 143 -14.06 10.80 2.72
CA VAL A 143 -12.67 10.44 3.02
C VAL A 143 -12.35 9.08 2.39
N VAL A 144 -11.20 8.98 1.73
CA VAL A 144 -10.66 7.72 1.20
C VAL A 144 -9.43 7.32 2.02
N ILE A 145 -9.48 6.15 2.65
CA ILE A 145 -8.37 5.57 3.39
C ILE A 145 -7.54 4.68 2.45
N ALA A 146 -6.31 5.10 2.18
CA ALA A 146 -5.37 4.42 1.29
C ALA A 146 -3.97 4.34 1.94
N THR A 147 -3.94 4.16 3.26
CA THR A 147 -2.72 4.19 4.08
C THR A 147 -1.87 2.94 3.97
N GLY A 148 -2.42 1.87 3.38
CA GLY A 148 -1.77 0.57 3.30
C GLY A 148 -1.64 -0.08 4.68
N LEU A 149 -0.61 -0.92 4.83
CA LEU A 149 -0.28 -1.62 6.08
C LEU A 149 1.20 -1.44 6.46
N ARG A 150 1.53 -1.75 7.72
CA ARG A 150 2.89 -1.83 8.24
C ARG A 150 3.33 -3.28 8.35
N GLU A 151 4.62 -3.49 8.21
CA GLU A 151 5.26 -4.80 8.32
C GLU A 151 6.23 -4.80 9.49
N THR A 152 6.06 -5.77 10.39
CA THR A 152 7.01 -6.07 11.46
C THR A 152 7.72 -7.38 11.09
N LEU A 153 9.02 -7.30 10.84
CA LEU A 153 9.85 -8.46 10.51
C LEU A 153 10.10 -9.30 11.78
N PRO A 154 10.31 -10.63 11.64
CA PRO A 154 10.82 -11.47 12.73
C PRO A 154 12.09 -10.89 13.33
N ASP A 155 12.27 -11.07 14.64
CA ASP A 155 13.43 -10.57 15.38
C ASP A 155 14.65 -11.50 15.16
N ILE A 156 15.27 -11.34 13.99
CA ILE A 156 16.43 -12.13 13.55
C ILE A 156 17.56 -11.18 13.17
N THR A 157 18.76 -11.46 13.72
CA THR A 157 19.96 -10.67 13.43
C THR A 157 20.23 -10.64 11.93
N GLY A 158 20.45 -9.44 11.39
CA GLY A 158 20.80 -9.24 9.98
C GLY A 158 19.62 -9.17 9.00
N ILE A 159 18.38 -9.51 9.39
CA ILE A 159 17.24 -9.60 8.44
C ILE A 159 16.98 -8.32 7.64
N ARG A 160 17.09 -7.16 8.30
CA ARG A 160 16.91 -5.85 7.67
C ARG A 160 17.95 -5.55 6.59
N SER A 161 19.14 -6.15 6.68
CA SER A 161 20.22 -5.97 5.71
C SER A 161 19.96 -6.73 4.41
N PHE A 162 18.97 -7.61 4.35
CA PHE A 162 18.61 -8.39 3.15
C PHE A 162 17.19 -8.11 2.65
N TYR A 163 16.34 -7.52 3.51
CA TYR A 163 14.96 -7.22 3.17
C TYR A 163 14.85 -6.18 2.05
N GLY A 164 14.16 -6.55 0.97
CA GLY A 164 14.03 -5.75 -0.25
C GLY A 164 15.17 -5.91 -1.26
N MET A 165 16.16 -6.76 -0.98
CA MET A 165 17.30 -7.03 -1.88
C MET A 165 17.39 -8.51 -2.26
N SER A 166 17.46 -9.40 -1.27
CA SER A 166 17.47 -10.85 -1.49
C SER A 166 16.42 -11.58 -0.65
N LEU A 167 15.73 -10.89 0.26
CA LEU A 167 14.56 -11.38 0.99
C LEU A 167 13.37 -10.46 0.76
N PHE A 168 12.21 -11.02 0.45
CA PHE A 168 11.01 -10.25 0.09
C PHE A 168 9.77 -10.74 0.83
N SER A 169 8.68 -9.98 0.85
CA SER A 169 7.42 -10.42 1.49
C SER A 169 6.40 -11.02 0.52
N CYS A 170 6.59 -10.84 -0.78
CA CYS A 170 5.60 -11.13 -1.81
C CYS A 170 6.16 -12.03 -2.91
N ALA A 171 5.73 -13.29 -2.94
CA ALA A 171 6.12 -14.22 -4.01
C ALA A 171 5.67 -13.74 -5.40
N ALA A 172 4.45 -13.20 -5.51
CA ALA A 172 3.95 -12.67 -6.79
C ALA A 172 4.72 -11.44 -7.30
N CYS A 173 5.56 -10.83 -6.47
CA CYS A 173 6.31 -9.62 -6.78
C CYS A 173 7.75 -9.95 -7.16
N ASP A 174 8.40 -10.89 -6.45
CA ASP A 174 9.86 -11.08 -6.55
C ASP A 174 10.27 -12.54 -6.83
N ALA A 175 9.33 -13.50 -6.90
CA ALA A 175 9.71 -14.91 -7.14
C ALA A 175 10.22 -15.18 -8.55
N TRP A 176 9.87 -14.34 -9.54
CA TRP A 176 10.36 -14.49 -10.91
C TRP A 176 11.89 -14.32 -10.98
N GLU A 177 12.42 -13.30 -10.31
CA GLU A 177 13.85 -13.00 -10.24
C GLU A 177 14.66 -14.03 -9.42
N LEU A 178 13.97 -14.84 -8.60
CA LEU A 178 14.56 -15.81 -7.68
C LEU A 178 14.47 -17.26 -8.16
N GLN A 179 13.97 -17.51 -9.38
CA GLN A 179 13.70 -18.84 -9.91
C GLN A 179 14.90 -19.79 -9.85
N GLY A 180 14.65 -21.04 -9.44
CA GLY A 180 15.64 -22.12 -9.39
C GLY A 180 16.73 -21.98 -8.33
N ARG A 181 16.80 -20.86 -7.62
CA ARG A 181 17.77 -20.64 -6.54
C ARG A 181 17.36 -21.39 -5.27
N ARG A 182 18.29 -21.54 -4.34
CA ARG A 182 18.00 -22.07 -2.99
C ARG A 182 17.30 -21.01 -2.16
N LEU A 183 16.00 -21.15 -1.96
CA LEU A 183 15.18 -20.14 -1.32
C LEU A 183 14.86 -20.48 0.13
N ALA A 184 14.88 -19.46 0.98
CA ALA A 184 14.27 -19.51 2.30
C ALA A 184 12.83 -19.01 2.26
N LEU A 185 11.97 -19.56 3.10
CA LEU A 185 10.75 -18.89 3.58
C LEU A 185 10.82 -18.83 5.11
N ILE A 186 10.98 -17.63 5.66
CA ILE A 186 11.10 -17.41 7.10
C ILE A 186 9.79 -16.84 7.64
N GLY A 187 9.18 -17.45 8.64
CA GLY A 187 7.97 -16.89 9.24
C GLY A 187 7.48 -17.62 10.48
N GLU A 188 6.59 -16.96 11.19
CA GLU A 188 6.09 -17.37 12.52
C GLU A 188 4.55 -17.35 12.58
N THR A 189 3.88 -17.38 11.42
CA THR A 189 2.42 -17.21 11.29
C THR A 189 1.75 -18.48 10.75
N PRO A 190 0.46 -18.72 11.08
CA PRO A 190 -0.25 -19.95 10.65
C PRO A 190 -0.38 -20.13 9.14
N ASP A 191 -0.23 -19.08 8.33
CA ASP A 191 -0.29 -19.15 6.87
C ASP A 191 1.05 -19.57 6.21
N LEU A 192 2.04 -20.02 6.99
CA LEU A 192 3.37 -20.33 6.48
C LEU A 192 3.39 -21.52 5.51
N ALA A 193 2.66 -22.60 5.82
CA ALA A 193 2.61 -23.80 4.98
C ALA A 193 1.95 -23.53 3.63
N SER A 194 0.86 -22.74 3.60
CA SER A 194 0.20 -22.38 2.33
C SER A 194 1.08 -21.49 1.46
N ARG A 195 1.87 -20.60 2.05
CA ARG A 195 2.87 -19.79 1.34
C ARG A 195 4.02 -20.62 0.79
N ALA A 196 4.49 -21.61 1.54
CA ALA A 196 5.54 -22.51 1.08
C ALA A 196 5.11 -23.27 -0.18
N ARG A 197 3.88 -23.82 -0.20
CA ARG A 197 3.30 -24.46 -1.38
C ARG A 197 3.27 -23.54 -2.61
N LEU A 198 2.94 -22.27 -2.42
CA LEU A 198 2.97 -21.27 -3.49
C LEU A 198 4.40 -21.05 -3.99
N ILE A 199 5.35 -20.77 -3.10
CA ILE A 199 6.75 -20.45 -3.45
C ILE A 199 7.46 -21.62 -4.14
N ALA A 200 7.14 -22.86 -3.77
CA ALA A 200 7.68 -24.07 -4.40
C ALA A 200 7.38 -24.16 -5.92
N ARG A 201 6.47 -23.34 -6.46
CA ARG A 201 6.25 -23.21 -7.91
C ARG A 201 7.44 -22.62 -8.68
N TRP A 202 8.35 -21.93 -8.00
CA TRP A 202 9.50 -21.24 -8.61
C TRP A 202 10.85 -21.89 -8.31
N THR A 203 10.90 -22.88 -7.42
CA THR A 203 12.15 -23.58 -7.07
C THR A 203 11.90 -24.97 -6.49
N ASP A 204 12.78 -25.91 -6.81
CA ASP A 204 12.86 -27.24 -6.20
C ASP A 204 13.72 -27.25 -4.93
N HIS A 205 14.22 -26.08 -4.50
CA HIS A 205 15.19 -25.91 -3.41
C HIS A 205 14.67 -24.96 -2.33
N LEU A 206 13.46 -25.20 -1.84
CA LEU A 206 12.84 -24.40 -0.78
C LEU A 206 13.10 -24.98 0.62
N THR A 207 13.60 -24.13 1.53
CA THR A 207 13.64 -24.40 2.97
C THR A 207 12.75 -23.43 3.73
N VAL A 208 11.79 -23.94 4.50
CA VAL A 208 10.90 -23.17 5.36
C VAL A 208 11.49 -23.12 6.76
N PHE A 209 11.76 -21.93 7.29
CA PHE A 209 12.24 -21.71 8.65
C PHE A 209 11.09 -21.21 9.52
N THR A 210 10.69 -22.01 10.52
CA THR A 210 9.61 -21.62 11.43
C THR A 210 10.07 -20.74 12.60
N ASN A 211 11.39 -20.55 12.74
CA ASN A 211 12.01 -19.84 13.86
C ASN A 211 11.51 -20.30 15.24
N ALA A 212 11.47 -21.62 15.45
CA ALA A 212 10.91 -22.26 16.65
C ALA A 212 9.41 -22.02 16.93
N ALA A 213 8.69 -21.33 16.05
CA ALA A 213 7.25 -21.15 16.18
C ALA A 213 6.48 -22.43 15.79
N PRO A 214 5.47 -22.85 16.57
CA PRO A 214 4.66 -24.04 16.29
C PRO A 214 3.53 -23.71 15.29
N VAL A 215 3.90 -23.22 14.10
CA VAL A 215 2.95 -22.68 13.09
C VAL A 215 2.69 -23.60 11.90
N ILE A 216 3.41 -24.73 11.83
CA ILE A 216 3.21 -25.78 10.83
C ILE A 216 2.91 -27.08 11.58
N ASP A 217 1.71 -27.63 11.36
CA ASP A 217 1.31 -28.91 11.95
C ASP A 217 1.94 -30.11 11.20
N ALA A 218 1.74 -31.32 11.74
CA ALA A 218 2.35 -32.53 11.19
C ALA A 218 1.78 -32.91 9.81
N ALA A 219 0.53 -32.57 9.51
CA ALA A 219 -0.10 -32.89 8.23
C ALA A 219 0.43 -31.96 7.13
N ASP A 220 0.49 -30.65 7.41
CA ASP A 220 1.08 -29.65 6.54
C ASP A 220 2.56 -29.95 6.26
N GLU A 221 3.34 -30.32 7.29
CA GLU A 221 4.74 -30.69 7.10
C GLU A 221 4.89 -31.92 6.21
N ALA A 222 4.09 -32.98 6.44
CA ALA A 222 4.16 -34.19 5.63
C ALA A 222 3.89 -33.89 4.14
N GLU A 223 2.96 -33.00 3.84
CA GLU A 223 2.69 -32.54 2.48
C GLU A 223 3.86 -31.74 1.88
N LEU A 224 4.42 -30.80 2.65
CA LEU A 224 5.58 -30.02 2.23
C LEU A 224 6.77 -30.93 1.92
N VAL A 225 7.11 -31.85 2.81
CA VAL A 225 8.20 -32.81 2.62
C VAL A 225 7.95 -33.70 1.41
N ALA A 226 6.72 -34.18 1.20
CA ALA A 226 6.36 -34.95 0.01
C ALA A 226 6.54 -34.16 -1.30
N SER A 227 6.45 -32.83 -1.25
CA SER A 227 6.72 -31.92 -2.38
C SER A 227 8.18 -31.49 -2.53
N GLY A 228 9.10 -32.04 -1.72
CA GLY A 228 10.53 -31.69 -1.76
C GLY A 228 10.91 -30.45 -0.95
N VAL A 229 9.98 -29.87 -0.19
CA VAL A 229 10.24 -28.71 0.68
C VAL A 229 10.82 -29.20 2.01
N THR A 230 11.92 -28.58 2.43
CA THR A 230 12.51 -28.85 3.76
C THR A 230 11.87 -27.94 4.80
N VAL A 231 11.48 -28.48 5.96
CA VAL A 231 11.00 -27.70 7.10
C VAL A 231 12.07 -27.69 8.19
N GLU A 232 12.62 -26.51 8.46
CA GLU A 232 13.58 -26.23 9.52
C GLU A 232 12.87 -25.58 10.72
N ARG A 233 12.75 -26.34 11.81
CA ARG A 233 12.05 -25.90 13.02
C ARG A 233 12.93 -25.15 14.02
N ARG A 234 14.25 -25.29 13.93
CA ARG A 234 15.15 -24.65 14.90
C ARG A 234 15.06 -23.13 14.80
N ALA A 235 15.35 -22.47 15.91
CA ALA A 235 15.43 -21.02 15.95
C ALA A 235 16.58 -20.53 15.04
N VAL A 236 16.33 -19.44 14.33
CA VAL A 236 17.31 -18.75 13.49
C VAL A 236 18.03 -17.73 14.34
N ALA A 237 19.37 -17.80 14.39
CA ALA A 237 20.19 -16.83 15.11
C ALA A 237 20.49 -15.60 14.25
N GLU A 238 20.88 -15.82 12.99
CA GLU A 238 21.39 -14.76 12.13
C GLU A 238 21.22 -15.10 10.64
N LEU A 239 21.03 -14.06 9.83
CA LEU A 239 21.16 -14.10 8.39
C LEU A 239 22.51 -13.52 7.95
N VAL A 240 23.20 -14.21 7.06
CA VAL A 240 24.58 -13.89 6.70
C VAL A 240 24.76 -13.78 5.19
N GLY A 241 25.56 -12.80 4.79
CA GLY A 241 25.77 -12.45 3.40
C GLY A 241 26.51 -11.12 3.28
N GLU A 242 26.71 -10.65 2.06
CA GLU A 242 27.46 -9.43 1.79
C GLU A 242 26.66 -8.51 0.88
N ARG A 243 26.67 -7.20 1.17
CA ARG A 243 26.08 -6.15 0.31
C ARG A 243 24.61 -6.39 -0.09
N GLY A 244 23.82 -7.03 0.78
CA GLY A 244 22.42 -7.34 0.52
C GLY A 244 22.17 -8.67 -0.19
N ASP A 245 23.22 -9.39 -0.56
CA ASP A 245 23.13 -10.75 -1.10
C ASP A 245 23.21 -11.77 0.04
N LEU A 246 22.08 -12.39 0.35
CA LEU A 246 21.98 -13.49 1.32
C LEU A 246 22.75 -14.72 0.82
N SER A 247 23.52 -15.34 1.72
CA SER A 247 24.31 -16.54 1.43
C SER A 247 23.99 -17.73 2.34
N ALA A 248 23.51 -17.48 3.56
CA ALA A 248 23.07 -18.53 4.47
C ALA A 248 22.16 -18.02 5.60
N VAL A 249 21.49 -18.98 6.23
CA VAL A 249 20.79 -18.87 7.52
C VAL A 249 21.62 -19.62 8.56
N VAL A 250 21.93 -18.97 9.68
CA VAL A 250 22.62 -19.57 10.83
C VAL A 250 21.60 -19.86 11.93
N LEU A 251 21.60 -21.09 12.41
CA LEU A 251 20.71 -21.58 13.47
C LEU A 251 21.36 -21.39 14.85
N THR A 252 20.55 -21.40 15.91
CA THR A 252 21.04 -21.18 17.28
C THR A 252 22.00 -22.26 17.81
N ASP A 253 22.03 -23.44 17.19
CA ASP A 253 22.99 -24.51 17.48
C ASP A 253 24.30 -24.40 16.68
N GLY A 254 24.47 -23.33 15.89
CA GLY A 254 25.61 -23.12 15.00
C GLY A 254 25.48 -23.80 13.63
N GLY A 255 24.39 -24.52 13.39
CA GLY A 255 24.06 -25.08 12.08
C GLY A 255 23.95 -23.99 11.02
N ARG A 256 24.44 -24.29 9.80
CA ARG A 256 24.45 -23.33 8.69
C ARG A 256 23.75 -23.93 7.47
N VAL A 257 22.69 -23.26 7.02
CA VAL A 257 21.93 -23.64 5.83
C VAL A 257 22.20 -22.61 4.75
N ALA A 258 22.90 -22.98 3.68
CA ALA A 258 23.13 -22.02 2.60
C ALA A 258 21.82 -21.70 1.85
N ILE A 259 21.64 -20.42 1.53
CA ILE A 259 20.41 -19.84 0.99
C ILE A 259 20.85 -18.66 0.13
N GLU A 260 20.26 -18.52 -1.06
CA GLU A 260 20.65 -17.50 -2.03
C GLU A 260 19.64 -16.34 -2.07
N GLY A 261 18.46 -16.52 -1.48
CA GLY A 261 17.44 -15.50 -1.35
C GLY A 261 16.14 -16.09 -0.82
N GLY A 262 15.03 -15.39 -1.00
CA GLY A 262 13.71 -15.94 -0.72
C GLY A 262 12.79 -14.94 -0.06
N PHE A 263 12.05 -15.42 0.93
CA PHE A 263 10.92 -14.71 1.47
C PHE A 263 10.92 -14.68 3.00
N VAL A 264 10.41 -13.59 3.54
CA VAL A 264 10.00 -13.46 4.93
C VAL A 264 8.50 -13.27 4.96
N ARG A 265 7.82 -13.84 5.94
CA ARG A 265 6.42 -13.54 6.26
C ARG A 265 6.40 -12.59 7.46
N PRO A 266 6.33 -11.26 7.25
CA PRO A 266 6.25 -10.31 8.35
C PRO A 266 4.89 -10.43 9.04
N HIS A 267 4.80 -9.96 10.28
CA HIS A 267 3.50 -9.59 10.84
C HIS A 267 2.97 -8.35 10.10
N TRP A 268 1.70 -8.38 9.69
CA TRP A 268 1.06 -7.27 9.00
C TRP A 268 0.04 -6.61 9.91
N GLU A 269 0.07 -5.28 9.96
CA GLU A 269 -0.90 -4.49 10.72
C GLU A 269 -1.37 -3.27 9.91
N PRO A 270 -2.68 -3.03 9.79
CA PRO A 270 -3.20 -1.76 9.27
C PRO A 270 -2.91 -0.63 10.26
N ALA A 271 -2.35 0.48 9.77
CA ALA A 271 -2.09 1.66 10.60
C ALA A 271 -3.29 2.61 10.55
N LEU A 272 -4.23 2.46 11.49
CA LEU A 272 -5.55 3.10 11.44
C LEU A 272 -5.95 3.85 12.73
N ASP A 273 -5.02 4.07 13.66
CA ASP A 273 -5.28 4.70 14.98
C ASP A 273 -5.92 6.11 14.86
N PHE A 274 -5.68 6.81 13.73
CA PHE A 274 -6.32 8.10 13.46
C PHE A 274 -7.83 8.01 13.22
N LEU A 275 -8.40 6.79 13.12
CA LEU A 275 -9.83 6.52 13.01
C LEU A 275 -10.48 6.14 14.35
N ASP A 276 -9.77 6.13 15.47
CA ASP A 276 -10.29 5.62 16.75
C ASP A 276 -11.52 6.39 17.29
N THR A 277 -11.81 7.57 16.75
CA THR A 277 -13.04 8.33 17.06
C THR A 277 -14.23 8.00 16.15
N ILE A 278 -14.09 7.02 15.25
CA ILE A 278 -15.12 6.59 14.31
C ILE A 278 -15.36 5.10 14.52
N ASP A 279 -16.63 4.75 14.75
CA ASP A 279 -17.08 3.36 14.81
C ASP A 279 -17.18 2.79 13.39
N VAL A 280 -16.07 2.24 12.89
CA VAL A 280 -15.96 1.64 11.56
C VAL A 280 -15.58 0.18 11.67
N ASP A 281 -16.27 -0.67 10.90
CA ASP A 281 -16.12 -2.12 10.96
C ASP A 281 -14.72 -2.55 10.50
N ARG A 282 -14.08 -3.42 11.28
CA ARG A 282 -12.79 -4.04 10.96
C ARG A 282 -12.88 -5.55 10.92
N ASP A 283 -12.02 -6.20 10.15
CA ASP A 283 -11.88 -7.66 10.19
C ASP A 283 -11.00 -8.11 11.38
N GLU A 284 -10.86 -9.42 11.56
CA GLU A 284 -10.09 -10.00 12.66
C GLU A 284 -8.61 -9.62 12.61
N ALA A 285 -8.11 -9.27 11.42
CA ALA A 285 -6.74 -8.80 11.20
C ALA A 285 -6.62 -7.26 11.28
N GLY A 286 -7.70 -6.57 11.65
CA GLY A 286 -7.74 -5.11 11.83
C GLY A 286 -7.90 -4.30 10.55
N HIS A 287 -8.12 -4.91 9.37
CA HIS A 287 -8.33 -4.16 8.13
C HIS A 287 -9.74 -3.57 8.09
N LEU A 288 -9.92 -2.47 7.37
CA LEU A 288 -11.25 -1.91 7.15
C LEU A 288 -12.08 -2.88 6.30
N ARG A 289 -13.25 -3.27 6.84
CA ARG A 289 -14.23 -4.03 6.05
C ARG A 289 -14.84 -3.12 5.00
N THR A 290 -14.90 -3.61 3.77
CA THR A 290 -15.52 -2.89 2.66
C THR A 290 -16.43 -3.77 1.85
N ASP A 291 -17.45 -3.19 1.24
CA ASP A 291 -18.16 -3.81 0.13
C ASP A 291 -17.25 -3.94 -1.12
N ARG A 292 -17.76 -4.56 -2.19
CA ARG A 292 -17.04 -4.67 -3.47
C ARG A 292 -16.69 -3.33 -4.12
N SER A 293 -17.40 -2.27 -3.74
CA SER A 293 -17.20 -0.90 -4.22
C SER A 293 -16.18 -0.11 -3.40
N GLY A 294 -15.72 -0.65 -2.25
CA GLY A 294 -14.79 0.01 -1.34
C GLY A 294 -15.46 0.92 -0.30
N ARG A 295 -16.79 0.83 -0.12
CA ARG A 295 -17.53 1.54 0.94
C ARG A 295 -17.32 0.82 2.27
N THR A 296 -17.06 1.56 3.34
CA THR A 296 -17.04 1.02 4.71
C THR A 296 -18.44 1.01 5.32
N SER A 297 -18.59 0.59 6.59
CA SER A 297 -19.86 0.72 7.32
C SER A 297 -20.26 2.17 7.61
N VAL A 298 -19.35 3.13 7.41
CA VAL A 298 -19.56 4.57 7.64
C VAL A 298 -19.81 5.29 6.31
N PRO A 299 -21.00 5.87 6.09
CA PRO A 299 -21.32 6.60 4.86
C PRO A 299 -20.33 7.75 4.58
N GLY A 300 -19.78 7.78 3.36
CA GLY A 300 -18.78 8.77 2.95
C GLY A 300 -17.34 8.42 3.34
N LEU A 301 -17.11 7.32 4.06
CA LEU A 301 -15.78 6.78 4.35
C LEU A 301 -15.52 5.54 3.48
N TYR A 302 -14.47 5.59 2.67
CA TYR A 302 -14.07 4.55 1.73
C TYR A 302 -12.68 4.03 2.06
N SER A 303 -12.35 2.84 1.59
CA SER A 303 -11.00 2.27 1.74
C SER A 303 -10.54 1.59 0.44
N ALA A 304 -9.24 1.70 0.16
CA ALA A 304 -8.59 1.10 -1.00
C ALA A 304 -7.13 0.72 -0.70
N GLY A 305 -6.60 -0.25 -1.44
CA GLY A 305 -5.27 -0.80 -1.23
C GLY A 305 -5.19 -1.63 0.05
N ASP A 306 -3.98 -1.78 0.58
CA ASP A 306 -3.69 -2.67 1.71
C ASP A 306 -4.27 -2.20 3.06
N ALA A 307 -5.02 -1.09 3.10
CA ALA A 307 -5.83 -0.71 4.26
C ALA A 307 -7.10 -1.58 4.40
N SER A 308 -7.51 -2.23 3.31
CA SER A 308 -8.55 -3.26 3.25
C SER A 308 -7.93 -4.61 2.94
N SER A 309 -8.64 -5.69 3.27
CA SER A 309 -8.20 -7.05 2.96
C SER A 309 -8.28 -7.35 1.45
N GLY A 310 -7.41 -8.24 0.99
CA GLY A 310 -7.35 -8.68 -0.40
C GLY A 310 -5.92 -8.83 -0.95
N PRO A 311 -5.76 -9.03 -2.27
CA PRO A 311 -4.44 -9.13 -2.90
C PRO A 311 -3.65 -7.82 -2.82
N GLN A 312 -2.44 -7.90 -2.28
CA GLN A 312 -1.59 -6.75 -1.96
C GLN A 312 -0.56 -6.49 -3.08
N GLN A 313 -1.06 -6.13 -4.26
CA GLN A 313 -0.25 -5.80 -5.43
C GLN A 313 -0.49 -4.37 -5.87
N LEU A 314 0.55 -3.72 -6.41
CA LEU A 314 0.47 -2.31 -6.82
C LEU A 314 -0.66 -2.04 -7.84
N ILE A 315 -0.81 -2.92 -8.83
CA ILE A 315 -1.84 -2.80 -9.87
C ILE A 315 -3.25 -2.99 -9.28
N VAL A 316 -3.40 -3.90 -8.32
CA VAL A 316 -4.66 -4.15 -7.61
C VAL A 316 -5.01 -2.92 -6.77
N ALA A 317 -4.06 -2.40 -5.99
CA ALA A 317 -4.25 -1.21 -5.19
C ALA A 317 -4.65 0.01 -6.05
N ALA A 318 -3.97 0.23 -7.18
CA ALA A 318 -4.32 1.29 -8.13
C ALA A 318 -5.73 1.09 -8.72
N GLY A 319 -6.10 -0.14 -9.09
CA GLY A 319 -7.44 -0.47 -9.57
C GLY A 319 -8.53 -0.26 -8.52
N GLN A 320 -8.27 -0.62 -7.26
CA GLN A 320 -9.17 -0.34 -6.14
C GLN A 320 -9.36 1.16 -5.93
N GLY A 321 -8.29 1.95 -6.00
CA GLY A 321 -8.36 3.42 -5.91
C GLY A 321 -9.21 4.04 -7.02
N ALA A 322 -9.04 3.57 -8.27
CA ALA A 322 -9.86 4.03 -9.40
C ALA A 322 -11.34 3.65 -9.22
N ARG A 323 -11.62 2.43 -8.75
CA ARG A 323 -12.97 1.97 -8.45
C ARG A 323 -13.64 2.83 -7.37
N VAL A 324 -12.95 3.07 -6.26
CA VAL A 324 -13.47 3.91 -5.17
C VAL A 324 -13.76 5.32 -5.66
N ALA A 325 -12.89 5.92 -6.48
CA ALA A 325 -13.14 7.23 -7.06
C ALA A 325 -14.44 7.28 -7.89
N ALA A 326 -14.65 6.29 -8.77
CA ALA A 326 -15.86 6.20 -9.60
C ALA A 326 -17.13 6.02 -8.75
N VAL A 327 -17.06 5.16 -7.74
CA VAL A 327 -18.16 4.90 -6.80
C VAL A 327 -18.50 6.16 -6.00
N LEU A 328 -17.49 6.83 -5.44
CA LEU A 328 -17.65 8.02 -4.62
C LEU A 328 -18.35 9.14 -5.41
N VAL A 329 -17.95 9.36 -6.67
CA VAL A 329 -18.59 10.36 -7.54
C VAL A 329 -20.08 10.08 -7.72
N HIS A 330 -20.47 8.81 -7.92
CA HIS A 330 -21.88 8.43 -8.02
C HIS A 330 -22.64 8.62 -6.70
N ASP A 331 -22.04 8.21 -5.58
CA ASP A 331 -22.63 8.36 -4.25
C ASP A 331 -22.90 9.84 -3.91
N GLN A 332 -21.99 10.74 -4.28
CA GLN A 332 -22.14 12.18 -4.06
C GLN A 332 -23.34 12.81 -4.79
N VAL A 333 -23.79 12.21 -5.89
CA VAL A 333 -24.96 12.66 -6.65
C VAL A 333 -26.17 11.75 -6.47
N GLY A 334 -26.13 10.80 -5.53
CA GLY A 334 -27.23 9.90 -5.22
C GLY A 334 -27.51 8.84 -6.30
N VAL A 335 -26.53 8.53 -7.15
CA VAL A 335 -26.65 7.50 -8.19
C VAL A 335 -26.24 6.15 -7.61
N THR A 336 -27.19 5.21 -7.55
CA THR A 336 -26.89 3.83 -7.17
C THR A 336 -26.22 3.10 -8.33
N THR A 337 -24.99 2.63 -8.11
CA THR A 337 -24.32 1.73 -9.06
C THR A 337 -24.92 0.33 -8.97
N SER A 338 -25.26 -0.29 -10.10
CA SER A 338 -25.81 -1.66 -10.19
C SER A 338 -24.81 -2.79 -9.88
N HIS A 339 -23.61 -2.42 -9.44
CA HIS A 339 -22.55 -3.32 -9.01
C HIS A 339 -22.30 -3.18 -7.51
#